data_AF-M2XIN5-F1
#
_entry.id   AF-M2XIN5-F1
#
_cell.length_a   1.000
_cell.length_b   1.000
_cell.length_c   1.000
_cell.angle_alpha   90.00
_cell.angle_beta   90.00
_cell.angle_gamma   90.00
#
_symmetry.space_group_name_H-M   'P 1'
#
loop_
_entity.id
_entity.type
_entity.pdbx_description
1 polymer ?
#
loop_
_entity_poly.entity_id
_entity_poly.type
_entity_poly.pdbx_seq_one_letter_code
_entity_poly.pdbx_strand_id
1 'polypeptide(L)'
;MGKDPIADIGLTFLATKPGEAIFLGASEPMIEISSSWFGSTITYHCRDEMKRELSPIMTQTASWLYEHRYSGPVGADILQIEDGVYQIIDMNVGASESMCLPSMKTHFTSRRLRCGGVCLH
;
A
#
# COMPACT_ATOMS: atom_id res chain seq x y z
N MET A 1 -26.33 -2.92 0.13
CA MET A 1 -25.56 -1.81 -0.43
C MET A 1 -24.58 -1.41 0.66
N GLY A 2 -23.30 -1.75 0.49
CA GLY A 2 -22.29 -1.48 1.52
C GLY A 2 -22.10 0.02 1.71
N LYS A 3 -21.62 0.44 2.88
CA LYS A 3 -21.21 1.83 3.09
C LYS A 3 -20.12 2.19 2.06
N ASP A 4 -20.18 3.40 1.53
CA ASP A 4 -19.09 3.91 0.70
C ASP A 4 -17.81 3.99 1.55
N PRO A 5 -16.66 3.54 1.02
CA PRO A 5 -15.41 3.58 1.76
C PRO A 5 -15.00 5.03 2.04
N ILE A 6 -14.44 5.26 3.23
CA ILE A 6 -13.86 6.53 3.66
C ILE A 6 -12.56 6.81 2.90
N ALA A 7 -11.78 5.76 2.63
CA ALA A 7 -10.51 5.86 1.89
C ALA A 7 -10.23 4.57 1.11
N ASP A 8 -9.48 4.72 0.02
CA ASP A 8 -8.89 3.65 -0.77
C ASP A 8 -7.37 3.77 -0.73
N ILE A 9 -6.69 2.70 -0.32
CA ILE A 9 -5.29 2.71 0.08
C ILE A 9 -4.56 1.55 -0.62
N GLY A 10 -3.64 1.88 -1.51
CA GLY A 10 -2.67 0.94 -2.05
C GLY A 10 -1.49 0.78 -1.10
N LEU A 11 -1.46 -0.31 -0.34
CA LEU A 11 -0.40 -0.66 0.60
C LEU A 11 0.73 -1.43 -0.10
N THR A 12 1.98 -1.07 0.19
CA THR A 12 3.17 -1.83 -0.23
C THR A 12 4.05 -2.14 0.98
N PHE A 13 4.42 -3.41 1.13
CA PHE A 13 5.32 -3.87 2.19
C PHE A 13 6.17 -5.06 1.74
N LEU A 14 7.17 -5.43 2.53
CA LEU A 14 7.92 -6.69 2.37
C LEU A 14 7.50 -7.69 3.45
N ALA A 15 7.10 -8.89 3.03
CA ALA A 15 6.99 -10.04 3.92
C ALA A 15 8.36 -10.73 4.01
N THR A 16 8.97 -10.75 5.19
CA THR A 16 10.31 -11.32 5.43
C THR A 16 10.20 -12.70 6.08
N LYS A 17 11.33 -13.37 6.27
CA LYS A 17 11.44 -14.53 7.17
C LYS A 17 11.90 -14.01 8.54
N PRO A 18 11.22 -14.37 9.65
CA PRO A 18 10.27 -15.47 9.81
C PRO A 18 8.77 -15.06 9.81
N GLY A 19 8.31 -14.23 8.87
CA GLY A 19 6.91 -13.78 8.78
C GLY A 19 6.67 -12.36 9.28
N GLU A 20 7.71 -11.53 9.34
CA GLU A 20 7.58 -10.12 9.71
C GLU A 20 7.23 -9.25 8.50
N ALA A 21 6.67 -8.08 8.77
CA ALA A 21 6.31 -7.11 7.74
C ALA A 21 7.16 -5.83 7.85
N ILE A 22 7.75 -5.41 6.72
CA ILE A 22 8.44 -4.12 6.59
C ILE A 22 7.61 -3.20 5.71
N PHE A 23 6.99 -2.19 6.32
CA PHE A 23 6.24 -1.16 5.60
C PHE A 23 7.12 -0.42 4.59
N LEU A 24 6.73 -0.45 3.32
CA LEU A 24 7.42 0.29 2.26
C LEU A 24 6.69 1.57 1.88
N GLY A 25 5.36 1.61 1.89
CA GLY A 25 4.57 2.80 1.58
C GLY A 25 3.07 2.53 1.53
N ALA A 26 2.30 3.60 1.55
CA ALA A 26 0.87 3.60 1.27
C ALA A 26 0.63 4.67 0.21
N SER A 27 -0.23 4.37 -0.76
CA SER A 27 -0.54 5.20 -1.91
C SER A 27 -2.04 5.38 -2.04
N GLU A 28 -2.45 6.47 -2.69
CA GLU A 28 -3.83 6.76 -3.02
C GLU A 28 -4.04 6.46 -4.52
N PRO A 29 -5.07 5.71 -4.90
CA PRO A 29 -5.36 5.45 -6.30
C PRO A 29 -5.83 6.74 -6.99
N MET A 30 -5.39 6.91 -8.23
CA MET A 30 -5.91 7.93 -9.14
C MET A 30 -7.02 7.29 -9.97
N ILE A 31 -8.26 7.70 -9.70
CA ILE A 31 -9.46 7.20 -10.37
C ILE A 31 -9.98 8.31 -11.29
N GLU A 32 -10.23 8.01 -12.56
CA GLU A 32 -10.85 8.95 -13.48
C GLU A 32 -12.37 9.00 -13.29
N ILE A 33 -13.04 10.06 -13.75
CA ILE A 33 -14.51 10.22 -13.74
C ILE A 33 -15.22 9.04 -14.43
N SER A 34 -14.53 8.34 -15.34
CA SER A 34 -14.97 7.13 -16.04
C SER A 34 -14.88 5.82 -15.20
N SER A 35 -14.45 5.92 -13.94
CA SER A 35 -14.26 4.80 -13.00
C SER A 35 -13.12 3.83 -13.35
N SER A 36 -12.23 4.21 -14.27
CA SER A 36 -11.03 3.44 -14.56
C SER A 36 -9.86 3.92 -13.69
N TRP A 37 -9.18 2.98 -13.03
CA TRP A 37 -7.90 3.22 -12.37
C TRP A 37 -6.84 3.52 -13.44
N PHE A 38 -6.08 4.59 -13.27
CA PHE A 38 -5.01 4.95 -14.22
C PHE A 38 -3.66 5.24 -13.55
N GLY A 39 -3.56 5.09 -12.23
CA GLY A 39 -2.31 5.25 -11.51
C GLY A 39 -2.45 5.40 -10.00
N SER A 40 -1.35 5.76 -9.33
CA SER A 40 -1.32 5.99 -7.88
C SER A 40 -0.44 7.19 -7.53
N THR A 41 -0.76 7.87 -6.43
CA THR A 41 0.12 8.86 -5.80
C THR A 41 0.59 8.39 -4.43
N ILE A 42 1.79 8.79 -4.02
CA ILE A 42 2.32 8.53 -2.68
C ILE A 42 2.73 9.86 -2.03
N THR A 43 2.41 10.01 -0.74
CA THR A 43 2.95 11.10 0.09
C THR A 43 4.01 10.54 1.05
N TYR A 44 5.20 11.13 1.08
CA TYR A 44 6.34 10.60 1.84
C TYR A 44 6.38 11.02 3.32
N HIS A 45 5.56 11.99 3.73
CA HIS A 45 5.60 12.61 5.06
C HIS A 45 4.66 11.99 6.10
N CYS A 46 3.60 11.27 5.71
CA CYS A 46 2.59 10.75 6.65
C CYS A 46 2.73 9.25 6.95
N ARG A 47 3.97 8.75 7.06
CA ARG A 47 4.23 7.30 7.14
C ARG A 47 3.97 6.70 8.52
N ASP A 48 4.20 7.42 9.61
CA ASP A 48 4.25 6.77 10.93
C ASP A 48 2.85 6.44 11.47
N GLU A 49 1.87 7.31 11.22
CA GLU A 49 0.46 7.08 11.55
C GLU A 49 -0.13 5.96 10.68
N MET A 50 0.00 6.08 9.36
CA MET A 50 -0.49 5.06 8.43
C MET A 50 0.17 3.69 8.65
N LYS A 51 1.49 3.66 8.90
CA LYS A 51 2.21 2.42 9.25
C LYS A 51 1.64 1.81 10.52
N ARG A 52 1.35 2.62 11.55
CA ARG A 52 0.80 2.16 12.83
C ARG A 52 -0.59 1.54 12.62
N GLU A 53 -1.44 2.22 11.86
CA GLU A 53 -2.81 1.78 11.58
C GLU A 53 -2.87 0.51 10.72
N LEU A 54 -2.01 0.40 9.71
CA LEU A 54 -1.95 -0.77 8.83
C LEU A 54 -1.08 -1.91 9.38
N SER A 55 -0.37 -1.69 10.50
CA SER A 55 0.52 -2.69 11.12
C SER A 55 -0.16 -4.02 11.45
N PRO A 56 -1.39 -4.06 12.00
CA PRO A 56 -2.06 -5.31 12.30
C PRO A 56 -2.31 -6.15 11.04
N ILE A 57 -2.80 -5.52 9.97
CA ILE A 57 -3.06 -6.16 8.68
C ILE A 57 -1.76 -6.68 8.07
N MET A 58 -0.73 -5.83 7.99
CA MET A 58 0.59 -6.24 7.48
C MET A 58 1.16 -7.45 8.20
N THR A 59 1.08 -7.46 9.54
CA THR A 59 1.63 -8.54 10.37
C THR A 59 0.86 -9.84 10.14
N GLN A 60 -0.47 -9.78 10.12
CA GLN A 60 -1.31 -10.93 9.86
C GLN A 60 -1.05 -11.52 8.45
N THR A 61 -0.98 -10.66 7.43
CA THR A 61 -0.72 -11.08 6.05
C THR A 61 0.69 -11.66 5.90
N ALA A 62 1.72 -11.04 6.49
CA ALA A 62 3.09 -11.55 6.42
C ALA A 62 3.24 -12.91 7.11
N SER A 63 2.61 -13.11 8.27
CA SER A 63 2.58 -14.41 8.95
C SER A 63 1.92 -15.48 8.09
N TRP A 64 0.75 -15.18 7.51
CA TRP A 64 0.04 -16.12 6.65
C TRP A 64 0.85 -16.47 5.39
N LEU A 65 1.48 -15.48 4.75
CA LEU A 65 2.34 -15.69 3.58
C LEU A 65 3.54 -16.56 3.92
N TYR A 66 4.15 -16.38 5.09
CA TYR A 66 5.27 -17.19 5.55
C TYR A 66 4.88 -18.66 5.74
N GLU A 67 3.70 -18.94 6.33
CA GLU A 67 3.15 -20.30 6.44
C GLU A 67 2.97 -20.95 5.05
N HIS A 68 2.67 -20.15 4.04
CA HIS A 68 2.55 -20.57 2.64
C HIS A 68 3.87 -20.48 1.86
N ARG A 69 5.00 -20.39 2.58
CA ARG A 69 6.38 -20.39 2.05
C ARG A 69 6.70 -19.21 1.14
N TYR A 70 5.96 -18.11 1.26
CA TYR A 70 6.24 -16.87 0.55
C TYR A 70 7.06 -15.90 1.40
N SER A 71 8.04 -15.26 0.78
CA SER A 71 8.76 -14.11 1.32
C SER A 71 9.15 -13.20 0.16
N GLY A 72 8.81 -11.92 0.23
CA GLY A 72 8.95 -11.01 -0.89
C GLY A 72 8.07 -9.77 -0.78
N PRO A 73 8.01 -8.95 -1.84
CA PRO A 73 7.14 -7.78 -1.91
C PRO A 73 5.66 -8.16 -1.97
N VAL A 74 4.84 -7.32 -1.37
CA VAL A 74 3.38 -7.49 -1.36
C VAL A 74 2.75 -6.12 -1.61
N GLY A 75 1.90 -6.06 -2.62
CA GLY A 75 0.88 -5.02 -2.78
C GLY A 75 -0.45 -5.49 -2.22
N ALA A 76 -1.23 -4.59 -1.64
CA ALA A 76 -2.60 -4.86 -1.23
C ALA A 76 -3.46 -3.61 -1.38
N ASP A 77 -4.65 -3.77 -1.90
CA ASP A 77 -5.66 -2.72 -1.97
C ASP A 77 -6.56 -2.83 -0.75
N ILE A 78 -6.63 -1.73 0.02
CA ILE A 78 -7.31 -1.66 1.30
C ILE A 78 -8.37 -0.58 1.25
N LEU A 79 -9.60 -0.94 1.61
CA LEU A 79 -10.65 0.03 1.88
C LEU A 79 -10.73 0.30 3.37
N GLN A 80 -10.75 1.58 3.73
CA GLN A 80 -11.19 2.01 5.04
C GLN A 80 -12.70 2.18 5.02
N ILE A 81 -13.44 1.36 5.77
CA ILE A 81 -14.91 1.41 5.78
C ILE A 81 -15.48 2.22 6.94
N GLU A 82 -14.73 2.32 8.04
CA GLU A 82 -15.03 3.13 9.22
C GLU A 82 -13.69 3.58 9.85
N ASP A 83 -13.73 4.50 10.81
CA ASP A 83 -12.51 4.95 11.50
C ASP A 83 -11.80 3.76 12.17
N GLY A 84 -10.53 3.54 11.82
CA GLY A 84 -9.75 2.38 12.25
C GLY A 84 -10.19 1.00 11.71
N VAL A 85 -11.20 0.92 10.84
CA VAL A 85 -11.70 -0.34 10.27
C VAL A 85 -11.29 -0.46 8.80
N TYR A 86 -10.40 -1.41 8.55
CA TYR A 86 -9.75 -1.64 7.26
C TYR A 86 -10.08 -3.03 6.72
N GLN A 87 -10.32 -3.13 5.41
CA GLN A 87 -10.56 -4.39 4.71
C GLN A 87 -9.65 -4.50 3.50
N ILE A 88 -8.95 -5.63 3.38
CA ILE A 88 -8.23 -5.98 2.14
C ILE A 88 -9.27 -6.41 1.11
N ILE A 89 -9.23 -5.79 -0.08
CA ILE A 89 -10.10 -6.14 -1.22
C ILE A 89 -9.34 -6.92 -2.29
N ASP A 90 -8.06 -6.58 -2.51
CA ASP A 90 -7.17 -7.34 -3.39
C ASP A 90 -5.76 -7.47 -2.79
N MET A 91 -5.06 -8.53 -3.16
CA MET A 91 -3.65 -8.72 -2.84
C MET A 91 -2.85 -9.08 -4.08
N ASN A 92 -1.87 -8.24 -4.40
CA ASN A 92 -0.89 -8.49 -5.44
C ASN A 92 0.40 -9.00 -4.77
N VAL A 93 0.42 -10.30 -4.48
CA VAL A 93 1.61 -10.97 -3.92
C VAL A 93 2.70 -11.02 -4.99
N GLY A 94 3.77 -10.26 -4.79
CA GLY A 94 4.77 -9.96 -5.82
C GLY A 94 5.04 -8.46 -5.95
N ALA A 95 5.78 -8.09 -6.99
CA ALA A 95 5.99 -6.68 -7.30
C ALA A 95 4.69 -6.09 -7.86
N SER A 96 4.05 -5.18 -7.10
CA SER A 96 2.90 -4.41 -7.59
C SER A 96 3.33 -3.26 -8.50
N GLU A 97 2.43 -2.76 -9.32
CA GLU A 97 2.69 -1.69 -10.29
C GLU A 97 3.11 -0.38 -9.60
N SER A 98 2.53 -0.10 -8.43
CA SER A 98 2.88 1.05 -7.59
C SER A 98 4.15 0.86 -6.75
N MET A 99 4.79 -0.32 -6.77
CA MET A 99 5.97 -0.63 -5.95
C MET A 99 7.18 0.28 -6.26
N CYS A 100 7.24 0.88 -7.46
CA CYS A 100 8.28 1.85 -7.80
C CYS A 100 8.19 3.13 -6.94
N LEU A 101 7.00 3.53 -6.50
CA LEU A 101 6.75 4.74 -5.74
C LEU A 101 7.46 4.77 -4.38
N PRO A 102 7.36 3.73 -3.52
CA PRO A 102 8.10 3.69 -2.28
C PRO A 102 9.61 3.53 -2.49
N SER A 103 10.06 2.80 -3.52
CA SER A 103 11.48 2.64 -3.84
C SER A 103 12.15 3.95 -4.28
N MET A 104 11.41 4.82 -4.95
CA MET A 104 11.89 6.14 -5.40
C MET A 104 11.89 7.20 -4.29
N LYS A 105 11.50 6.87 -3.05
CA LYS A 105 11.42 7.83 -1.94
C LYS A 105 12.68 8.69 -1.81
N THR A 106 13.86 8.07 -1.71
CA THR A 106 15.13 8.79 -1.53
C THR A 106 15.43 9.72 -2.72
N HIS A 107 15.06 9.31 -3.94
CA HIS A 107 15.22 10.13 -5.14
C HIS A 107 14.38 11.41 -5.05
N PHE A 108 13.12 11.31 -4.65
CA PHE A 108 12.22 12.45 -4.54
C PHE A 108 12.55 13.33 -3.32
N THR A 109 12.77 12.73 -2.15
CA THR A 109 13.01 13.49 -0.91
C THR A 109 14.35 14.23 -0.93
N SER A 110 15.39 13.69 -1.58
CA SER A 110 16.66 14.40 -1.80
C SER A 110 16.49 15.67 -2.65
N ARG A 111 15.43 15.76 -3.46
CA ARG A 111 15.05 16.93 -4.26
C ARG A 111 14.02 17.83 -3.57
N ARG A 112 13.73 17.58 -2.29
CA ARG A 112 12.69 18.28 -1.51
C ARG A 112 11.26 18.07 -2.06
N LEU A 113 11.06 17.05 -2.89
CA LEU A 113 9.74 16.63 -3.34
C LEU A 113 9.11 15.74 -2.26
N ARG A 114 7.82 15.99 -1.99
CA ARG A 114 7.09 15.39 -0.87
C ARG A 114 6.12 14.28 -1.30
N CYS A 115 5.87 14.19 -2.60
CA CYS A 115 5.01 13.21 -3.22
C CYS A 115 5.59 12.76 -4.56
N GLY A 116 5.06 11.66 -5.07
CA GLY A 116 5.32 11.13 -6.39
C GLY A 116 4.06 10.45 -6.93
N GLY A 117 4.00 10.26 -8.24
CA GLY A 117 2.90 9.56 -8.89
C GLY A 117 3.39 8.69 -10.03
N VAL A 118 2.65 7.62 -10.31
CA VAL A 118 2.86 6.73 -11.46
C VAL A 118 1.52 6.59 -12.19
N CYS A 119 1.54 6.68 -13.51
CA CYS A 119 0.38 6.43 -14.35
C CYS A 119 0.67 5.24 -15.27
N LEU A 120 -0.35 4.43 -15.56
CA LEU A 120 -0.30 3.50 -16.69
C LEU A 120 -0.77 4.23 -17.95
N HIS A 121 0.01 4.11 -19.03
CA HIS A 121 -0.30 4.65 -20.35
C HIS A 121 -0.91 3.59 -21.26
#